data_AF-A0A0L9V1Y3-F1
#
_entry.id   AF-A0A0L9V1Y3-F1
#
_cell.length_a   1.000
_cell.length_b   1.000
_cell.length_c   1.000
_cell.angle_alpha   90.00
_cell.angle_beta   90.00
_cell.angle_gamma   90.00
#
_symmetry.space_group_name_H-M   'P 1'
#
loop_
_entity.id
_entity.type
_entity.pdbx_description
1 polymer ?
#
loop_
_entity_poly.entity_id
_entity_poly.type
_entity_poly.pdbx_seq_one_letter_code
_entity_poly.pdbx_strand_id
1 'polypeptide(L)' 'MGRVVCMWFPNNANLIESTCKRTPNPKFAEDGANDAANEATFCESDFSGNSPLTKQNNAMHDVTAITAAIVRLLL' A
#
# COMPACT_ATOMS: atom_id res chain seq x y z
N MET A 1 12.62 20.45 -4.84
CA MET A 1 12.38 20.43 -3.38
C MET A 1 10.89 20.63 -3.14
N GLY A 2 10.11 19.58 -2.89
CA GLY A 2 8.67 19.72 -2.62
C GLY A 2 7.80 18.59 -3.17
N ARG A 3 7.77 17.49 -2.43
CA ARG A 3 6.71 16.47 -2.25
C ARG A 3 7.36 15.11 -2.03
N VAL A 4 7.47 14.73 -0.77
CA VAL A 4 7.65 13.33 -0.34
C VAL A 4 6.38 12.58 -0.78
N VAL A 5 6.46 11.95 -1.95
CA VAL A 5 5.39 11.16 -2.57
C VAL A 5 5.33 9.79 -1.89
N CYS A 6 4.96 9.75 -0.61
CA CYS A 6 4.76 8.48 0.13
C CYS A 6 3.29 8.27 0.53
N MET A 7 2.38 8.96 -0.15
CA MET A 7 0.93 8.72 -0.10
C MET A 7 0.40 8.66 -1.54
N TRP A 8 0.74 7.58 -2.26
CA TRP A 8 -0.04 7.16 -3.44
C TRP A 8 -1.27 6.34 -3.06
N PHE A 9 -1.49 6.09 -1.76
CA PHE A 9 -2.77 5.62 -1.27
C PHE A 9 -3.77 6.77 -1.29
N PRO A 10 -5.00 6.56 -1.79
CA PRO A 10 -6.07 7.52 -1.56
C PRO A 10 -6.21 7.76 -0.06
N ASN A 11 -5.81 8.94 0.42
CA ASN A 11 -5.89 9.34 1.82
C ASN A 11 -7.32 9.55 2.33
N ASN A 12 -8.31 9.26 1.49
CA ASN A 12 -9.71 9.37 1.81
C ASN A 12 -10.28 7.98 2.05
N ALA A 13 -10.40 7.61 3.33
CA ALA A 13 -11.00 6.35 3.75
C ALA A 13 -12.40 6.12 3.14
N ASN A 14 -13.19 7.19 2.95
CA ASN A 14 -14.52 7.08 2.31
C ASN A 14 -14.43 6.74 0.82
N LEU A 15 -13.38 7.23 0.13
CA LEU A 15 -13.15 6.91 -1.27
C LEU A 15 -12.68 5.46 -1.44
N ILE A 16 -11.82 4.98 -0.54
CA ILE A 16 -11.43 3.57 -0.46
C ILE A 16 -12.67 2.71 -0.22
N GLU A 17 -13.47 3.03 0.79
CA GLU A 17 -14.64 2.25 1.18
C GLU A 17 -15.71 2.21 0.08
N SER A 18 -16.01 3.35 -0.56
CA SER A 18 -16.98 3.39 -1.67
C SER A 18 -16.50 2.65 -2.92
N THR A 19 -15.19 2.57 -3.15
CA THR A 19 -14.59 1.81 -4.27
C THR A 19 -14.55 0.31 -3.97
N CYS A 20 -14.13 -0.08 -2.76
CA CYS A 20 -14.10 -1.48 -2.32
C CYS A 20 -15.51 -2.09 -2.25
N LYS A 21 -16.51 -1.34 -1.77
CA LYS A 21 -17.92 -1.80 -1.75
C LYS A 21 -18.49 -2.05 -3.14
N ARG A 22 -17.99 -1.36 -4.17
CA ARG A 22 -18.46 -1.51 -5.56
C ARG A 22 -17.78 -2.65 -6.30
N THR A 23 -16.66 -3.18 -5.80
CA THR A 23 -15.84 -4.15 -6.52
C THR A 23 -15.60 -5.38 -5.66
N PRO A 24 -16.50 -6.38 -5.65
CA PRO A 24 -16.31 -7.64 -4.92
C PRO A 24 -15.36 -8.56 -5.68
N ASN A 25 -14.13 -8.08 -5.95
CA ASN A 25 -13.12 -8.84 -6.66
C ASN A 25 -11.90 -9.02 -5.75
N PRO A 26 -11.70 -10.22 -5.17
CA PRO A 26 -10.53 -10.50 -4.34
C PRO A 26 -9.22 -10.30 -5.11
N LYS A 27 -9.22 -10.46 -6.44
CA LYS A 27 -8.01 -10.24 -7.24
C LYS A 27 -7.58 -8.77 -7.23
N PHE A 28 -8.56 -7.86 -7.27
CA PHE A 28 -8.30 -6.43 -7.16
C PHE A 28 -7.74 -6.05 -5.78
N ALA A 29 -8.21 -6.70 -4.72
CA ALA A 29 -7.68 -6.49 -3.37
C ALA A 29 -6.26 -7.06 -3.20
N GLU A 30 -5.94 -8.20 -3.83
CA GLU A 30 -4.58 -8.76 -3.85
C GLU A 30 -3.63 -7.81 -4.59
N ASP A 31 -4.02 -7.37 -5.78
CA ASP A 31 -3.20 -6.49 -6.61
C ASP A 31 -2.98 -5.14 -5.93
N GLY A 32 -4.01 -4.54 -5.33
CA GLY A 32 -3.87 -3.30 -4.56
C GLY A 32 -2.97 -3.44 -3.32
N ALA A 33 -2.98 -4.60 -2.65
CA ALA A 33 -2.07 -4.86 -1.54
C ALA A 33 -0.61 -5.06 -2.00
N ASN A 34 -0.39 -5.76 -3.12
CA ASN A 34 0.94 -5.89 -3.71
C ASN A 34 1.49 -4.54 -4.17
N ASP A 35 0.65 -3.70 -4.78
CA ASP A 35 1.01 -2.34 -5.19
C ASP A 35 1.47 -1.50 -3.98
N ALA A 36 0.78 -1.63 -2.86
CA ALA A 36 1.15 -0.98 -1.61
C ALA A 36 2.47 -1.41 -1.00
N ALA A 37 2.82 -2.70 -1.11
CA ALA A 37 4.14 -3.16 -0.72
C ALA A 37 5.24 -2.54 -1.62
N ASN A 38 4.98 -2.49 -2.93
CA ASN A 38 5.93 -1.93 -3.90
C ASN A 38 6.14 -0.42 -3.68
N GLU A 39 5.07 0.34 -3.49
CA GLU A 39 5.14 1.78 -3.25
C GLU A 39 5.86 2.12 -1.94
N ALA A 40 5.66 1.33 -0.88
CA ALA A 40 6.39 1.50 0.38
C ALA A 40 7.90 1.26 0.20
N THR A 41 8.26 0.23 -0.57
CA THR A 41 9.67 -0.08 -0.90
C THR A 41 10.29 0.98 -1.79
N PHE A 42 9.54 1.44 -2.80
CA PHE A 42 9.97 2.48 -3.72
C PHE A 42 10.21 3.80 -2.97
N CYS A 43 9.27 4.19 -2.10
CA CYS A 43 9.41 5.36 -1.25
C CYS A 43 10.68 5.28 -0.38
N GLU A 44 11.01 4.13 0.23
CA GLU A 44 12.29 4.00 0.96
C GLU A 44 13.51 4.12 0.06
N SER A 45 13.46 3.54 -1.14
CA SER A 45 14.59 3.51 -2.07
C SER A 45 14.96 4.87 -2.67
N ASP A 46 14.02 5.83 -2.66
CA ASP A 46 14.26 7.21 -3.14
C ASP A 46 15.12 8.03 -2.16
N PHE A 47 15.28 7.56 -0.92
CA PHE A 47 16.16 8.19 0.06
C PHE A 47 17.58 7.63 -0.06
N SER A 48 18.59 8.50 -0.03
CA SER A 48 20.02 8.14 -0.03
C SER A 48 20.51 7.56 1.31
N GLY A 49 19.61 6.96 2.08
CA GLY A 49 19.76 6.49 3.46
C GLY A 49 18.39 6.19 4.06
N ASN A 50 18.31 5.94 5.38
CA ASN A 50 17.01 5.73 6.02
C ASN A 50 16.12 6.97 5.87
N SER A 51 14.91 6.76 5.37
CA SER A 51 13.93 7.84 5.29
C SER A 51 13.46 8.25 6.69
N PRO A 52 12.93 9.48 6.85
CA PRO A 52 12.21 9.88 8.06
C PRO A 52 10.98 8.99 8.37
N LEU A 53 10.56 8.17 7.41
CA LEU A 53 9.39 7.30 7.43
C LEU A 53 9.76 5.81 7.40
N THR A 54 11.02 5.42 7.60
CA THR A 54 11.47 4.02 7.47
C THR A 54 10.62 3.05 8.29
N LYS A 55 10.22 3.43 9.51
CA LYS A 55 9.36 2.58 10.33
C LYS A 55 7.97 2.40 9.72
N GLN A 56 7.39 3.48 9.19
CA GLN A 56 6.07 3.49 8.59
C GLN A 56 6.06 2.74 7.26
N ASN A 57 7.09 2.91 6.43
CA ASN A 57 7.19 2.23 5.14
C ASN A 57 7.45 0.73 5.32
N ASN A 58 8.32 0.34 6.25
CA ASN A 58 8.49 -1.08 6.59
C ASN A 58 7.20 -1.69 7.15
N ALA A 59 6.50 -0.99 8.06
CA ALA A 59 5.23 -1.47 8.59
C ALA A 59 4.15 -1.58 7.51
N MET A 60 4.06 -0.62 6.59
CA MET A 60 3.13 -0.65 5.47
C MET A 60 3.43 -1.84 4.56
N HIS A 61 4.70 -2.03 4.18
CA HIS A 61 5.14 -3.16 3.39
C HIS A 61 4.75 -4.51 4.01
N ASP A 62 4.98 -4.69 5.31
CA ASP A 62 4.67 -5.95 6.00
C ASP A 62 3.16 -6.20 6.10
N VAL A 63 2.38 -5.17 6.47
CA VAL A 63 0.91 -5.29 6.57
C VAL A 63 0.29 -5.58 5.21
N THR A 64 0.77 -4.94 4.14
CA THR A 64 0.21 -5.12 2.80
C THR A 64 0.61 -6.47 2.21
N ALA A 65 1.83 -6.95 2.47
CA ALA A 65 2.24 -8.31 2.11
C ALA A 65 1.39 -9.38 2.80
N ILE A 66 1.11 -9.22 4.11
CA ILE A 66 0.20 -10.12 4.85
C ILE A 66 -1.21 -10.04 4.28
N THR A 67 -1.69 -8.83 3.96
CA THR A 67 -3.02 -8.62 3.38
C THR A 67 -3.14 -9.31 2.04
N ALA A 68 -2.16 -9.19 1.14
CA ALA A 68 -2.14 -9.89 -0.14
C ALA A 68 -2.19 -11.42 0.06
N ALA A 69 -1.44 -11.93 1.03
CA ALA A 69 -1.45 -13.36 1.36
C ALA A 69 -2.82 -13.84 1.89
N ILE A 70 -3.49 -13.04 2.72
CA ILE A 70 -4.85 -13.35 3.21
C ILE A 70 -5.84 -13.33 2.05
N VAL A 71 -5.78 -12.31 1.19
CA VAL A 71 -6.69 -12.18 0.04
C VAL A 71 -6.48 -13.31 -0.97
N ARG A 72 -5.24 -13.81 -1.13
CA ARG A 72 -4.97 -15.02 -1.91
C ARG A 72 -5.70 -16.27 -1.43
N LEU A 73 -6.09 -16.35 -0.16
CA LEU A 73 -6.91 -17.46 0.35
C LEU A 73 -8.38 -17.36 -0.07
N LEU A 74 -8.81 -16.21 -0.59
CA LEU A 74 -10.18 -15.93 -1.04
C LEU A 74 -10.34 -16.05 -2.57
N LEU A 75 -9.24 -16.34 -3.29
CA LEU A 75 -9.19 -16.59 -4.73
C LEU A 75 -9.36 -18.08 -5.04
#